data_AF-A0A9E0PSD5-F1
#
_entry.id   AF-A0A9E0PSD5-F1
#
_cell.length_a   1.000
_cell.length_b   1.000
_cell.length_c   1.000
_cell.angle_alpha   90.00
_cell.angle_beta   90.00
_cell.angle_gamma   90.00
#
_symmetry.space_group_name_H-M   'P 1'
#
loop_
_entity.id
_entity.type
_entity.pdbx_description
1 polymer ?
#
loop_
_entity_poly.entity_id
_entity_poly.type
_entity_poly.pdbx_seq_one_letter_code
_entity_poly.pdbx_strand_id
1 'polypeptide(L)'
;MKNLLRAFALSALVVATPSFATATSTPVELGSDGTIYRLWTGTFGELFGPDNAAVPGDRPILALDIVPSGQPLVRHLVPGTEGAESESSAALLFDRASSSVHIVWNSRTVANLTVSRLHLRSLASEGWTELIELSGGSLTDKSALRLALTSDDYAKRTDGVETRVARRVLHLVWVETVADVPHAYYSPVVFADGRYLGWNPVVALDDLATPDPSLAPAPQVSVALRAAPTLTATPTGKVSASFVHSLSRHLVAVDVQALPGELGELAESARGHIVELAAVLGNEDRTELATLARGHIVELAGDFHPAAAAYIGDRTGELLASAEASIDSTVLGEMARGHIVELGREILASGLANRCAEEELLLEIPALDATGGGAPGDHVFSHFFAMRRVARWEIPSDLVAPDARILVSPDGIRATIAWTGEGHLFYREVEADGEWSPVRDLDFSQIAAADAWEAVARRASGL
;
A
#
# COMPACT_ATOMS: atom_id res chain seq x y z
N MET A 1 -47.05 66.30 -10.71
CA MET A 1 -45.65 65.89 -10.49
C MET A 1 -45.59 64.94 -9.29
N LYS A 2 -45.11 63.71 -9.54
CA LYS A 2 -44.47 62.76 -8.61
C LYS A 2 -45.33 62.01 -7.55
N ASN A 3 -46.00 60.97 -8.05
CA ASN A 3 -46.00 59.57 -7.62
C ASN A 3 -45.25 59.11 -6.33
N LEU A 4 -45.99 58.32 -5.53
CA LEU A 4 -45.68 56.98 -4.97
C LEU A 4 -44.35 56.71 -4.24
N LEU A 5 -44.40 56.21 -2.99
CA LEU A 5 -44.45 54.76 -2.67
C LEU A 5 -44.39 54.51 -1.14
N ARG A 6 -45.30 53.66 -0.67
CA ARG A 6 -45.22 52.98 0.64
C ARG A 6 -44.16 51.88 0.53
N ALA A 7 -43.20 51.83 1.46
CA ALA A 7 -42.30 50.69 1.61
C ALA A 7 -42.77 49.84 2.81
N PHE A 8 -43.30 48.66 2.49
CA PHE A 8 -43.49 47.55 3.43
C PHE A 8 -42.11 46.98 3.78
N ALA A 9 -41.75 46.95 5.07
CA ALA A 9 -40.61 46.19 5.54
C ALA A 9 -41.01 44.70 5.58
N LEU A 10 -40.58 43.95 4.57
CA LEU A 10 -40.70 42.50 4.52
C LEU A 10 -39.48 41.91 5.25
N SER A 11 -39.66 41.47 6.50
CA SER A 11 -38.67 40.66 7.21
C SER A 11 -38.57 39.30 6.51
N ALA A 12 -37.52 39.10 5.72
CA ALA A 12 -37.19 37.80 5.16
C ALA A 12 -36.62 36.90 6.26
N LEU A 13 -37.45 35.98 6.74
CA LEU A 13 -37.04 34.86 7.57
C LEU A 13 -36.21 33.92 6.69
N VAL A 14 -34.88 33.97 6.82
CA VAL A 14 -33.99 32.97 6.22
C VAL A 14 -34.20 31.68 7.00
N VAL A 15 -35.02 30.79 6.45
CA VAL A 15 -35.12 29.40 6.91
C VAL A 15 -33.81 28.74 6.46
N ALA A 16 -32.87 28.58 7.38
CA ALA A 16 -31.75 27.67 7.20
C ALA A 16 -32.32 26.25 7.12
N THR A 17 -32.49 25.73 5.90
CA THR A 17 -32.74 24.31 5.72
C THR A 17 -31.50 23.57 6.23
N PRO A 18 -31.63 22.63 7.20
CA PRO A 18 -30.50 21.78 7.56
C PRO A 18 -30.04 21.07 6.29
N SER A 19 -28.79 21.29 5.92
CA SER A 19 -28.15 20.51 4.87
C SER A 19 -28.05 19.09 5.40
N PHE A 20 -28.98 18.22 5.01
CA PHE A 20 -28.85 16.79 5.26
C PHE A 20 -27.56 16.35 4.57
N ALA A 21 -26.59 15.90 5.37
CA ALA A 21 -25.45 15.18 4.82
C ALA A 21 -26.01 13.98 4.04
N THR A 22 -25.53 13.78 2.82
CA THR A 22 -26.02 12.70 1.96
C THR A 22 -25.02 11.56 2.07
N ALA A 23 -25.50 10.38 2.50
CA ALA A 23 -24.71 9.16 2.47
C ALA A 23 -24.05 9.00 1.10
N THR A 24 -22.72 8.87 1.10
CA THR A 24 -21.91 8.82 -0.11
C THR A 24 -21.36 7.41 -0.27
N SER A 25 -21.58 6.80 -1.45
CA SER A 25 -20.98 5.51 -1.77
C SER A 25 -19.55 5.69 -2.26
N THR A 26 -18.60 5.00 -1.64
CA THR A 26 -17.18 4.99 -2.00
C THR A 26 -16.53 3.81 -1.30
N PRO A 27 -15.86 2.83 -1.96
CA PRO A 27 -15.84 2.37 -3.36
C PRO A 27 -16.67 1.07 -3.59
N VAL A 28 -16.60 0.49 -4.80
CA VAL A 28 -17.33 -0.73 -5.22
C VAL A 28 -16.35 -1.81 -5.69
N GLU A 29 -16.55 -3.04 -5.24
CA GLU A 29 -15.75 -4.21 -5.61
C GLU A 29 -16.64 -5.35 -6.12
N LEU A 30 -16.09 -6.21 -6.98
CA LEU A 30 -16.78 -7.37 -7.54
C LEU A 30 -16.16 -8.67 -7.03
N GLY A 31 -16.99 -9.47 -6.36
CA GLY A 31 -16.70 -10.82 -5.93
C GLY A 31 -16.50 -11.80 -7.08
N SER A 32 -15.87 -12.94 -6.80
CA SER A 32 -15.63 -14.02 -7.78
C SER A 32 -16.91 -14.68 -8.30
N ASP A 33 -17.99 -14.61 -7.54
CA ASP A 33 -19.32 -15.15 -7.84
C ASP A 33 -20.28 -14.10 -8.44
N GLY A 34 -19.78 -12.90 -8.75
CA GLY A 34 -20.59 -11.78 -9.22
C GLY A 34 -21.29 -11.00 -8.11
N THR A 35 -21.00 -11.29 -6.83
CA THR A 35 -21.47 -10.48 -5.70
C THR A 35 -20.86 -9.08 -5.78
N ILE A 36 -21.70 -8.04 -5.64
CA ILE A 36 -21.24 -6.65 -5.59
C ILE A 36 -21.09 -6.24 -4.14
N TYR A 37 -19.92 -5.73 -3.80
CA TYR A 37 -19.65 -5.12 -2.51
C TYR A 37 -19.58 -3.60 -2.68
N ARG A 38 -20.33 -2.84 -1.88
CA ARG A 38 -20.33 -1.38 -1.93
C ARG A 38 -20.22 -0.80 -0.54
N LEU A 39 -19.21 0.04 -0.34
CA LEU A 39 -19.00 0.72 0.92
C LEU A 39 -19.69 2.09 0.91
N TRP A 40 -20.27 2.43 2.04
CA TRP A 40 -20.97 3.69 2.28
C TRP A 40 -20.41 4.40 3.49
N THR A 41 -20.35 5.72 3.40
CA THR A 41 -20.08 6.62 4.52
C THR A 41 -21.26 7.55 4.70
N GLY A 42 -21.75 7.68 5.93
CA GLY A 42 -22.92 8.49 6.26
C GLY A 42 -23.26 8.39 7.74
N THR A 43 -24.38 8.97 8.15
CA THR A 43 -24.85 8.78 9.53
C THR A 43 -25.61 7.47 9.70
N PHE A 44 -25.68 6.95 10.93
CA PHE A 44 -26.40 5.73 11.22
C PHE A 44 -27.88 5.83 10.81
N GLY A 45 -28.52 6.97 11.13
CA GLY A 45 -29.91 7.25 10.80
C GLY A 45 -30.19 7.30 9.30
N GLU A 46 -29.24 7.79 8.50
CA GLU A 46 -29.34 7.77 7.04
C GLU A 46 -29.21 6.35 6.47
N LEU A 47 -28.30 5.53 7.03
CA LEU A 47 -27.93 4.24 6.44
C LEU A 47 -28.79 3.07 6.93
N PHE A 48 -29.29 3.13 8.17
CA PHE A 48 -30.04 2.05 8.83
C PHE A 48 -31.40 2.50 9.39
N GLY A 49 -31.71 3.80 9.35
CA GLY A 49 -32.91 4.37 9.95
C GLY A 49 -32.73 4.81 11.41
N PRO A 50 -33.69 5.59 11.95
CA PRO A 50 -33.56 6.25 13.25
C PRO A 50 -33.76 5.33 14.48
N ASP A 51 -34.26 4.09 14.29
CA ASP A 51 -34.86 3.29 15.36
C ASP A 51 -33.90 2.32 16.09
N ASN A 52 -32.60 2.64 16.18
CA ASN A 52 -31.65 1.83 16.94
C ASN A 52 -31.26 2.49 18.28
N ALA A 53 -31.60 1.84 19.40
CA ALA A 53 -31.28 2.35 20.73
C ALA A 53 -29.79 2.25 21.10
N ALA A 54 -29.00 1.44 20.38
CA ALA A 54 -27.59 1.18 20.69
C ALA A 54 -26.62 2.16 20.00
N VAL A 55 -26.99 2.71 18.84
CA VAL A 55 -26.14 3.65 18.07
C VAL A 55 -26.96 4.92 17.77
N PRO A 56 -26.52 6.11 18.23
CA PRO A 56 -27.21 7.36 17.91
C PRO A 56 -27.35 7.58 16.40
N GLY A 57 -28.52 8.04 15.95
CA GLY A 57 -28.81 8.21 14.52
C GLY A 57 -27.93 9.25 13.81
N ASP A 58 -27.38 10.22 14.54
CA ASP A 58 -26.45 11.23 14.01
C ASP A 58 -24.99 10.72 13.95
N ARG A 59 -24.73 9.48 14.35
CA ARG A 59 -23.38 8.94 14.41
C ARG A 59 -22.81 8.69 13.00
N PRO A 60 -21.65 9.27 12.64
CA PRO A 60 -20.98 8.90 11.39
C PRO A 60 -20.47 7.47 11.49
N ILE A 61 -20.78 6.66 10.48
CA ILE A 61 -20.44 5.22 10.44
C ILE A 61 -20.05 4.81 9.02
N LEU A 62 -19.54 3.58 8.89
CA LEU A 62 -19.43 2.90 7.60
C LEU A 62 -20.42 1.75 7.50
N ALA A 63 -20.96 1.53 6.30
CA ALA A 63 -21.82 0.39 6.00
C ALA A 63 -21.36 -0.33 4.71
N LEU A 64 -21.35 -1.65 4.74
CA LEU A 64 -21.07 -2.50 3.60
C LEU A 64 -22.37 -3.09 3.06
N ASP A 65 -22.73 -2.72 1.84
CA ASP A 65 -23.75 -3.41 1.06
C ASP A 65 -23.13 -4.62 0.36
N ILE A 66 -23.81 -5.75 0.47
CA ILE A 66 -23.49 -6.99 -0.20
C ILE A 66 -24.69 -7.34 -1.08
N VAL A 67 -24.47 -7.44 -2.38
CA VAL A 67 -25.51 -7.74 -3.36
C VAL A 67 -25.13 -9.01 -4.10
N PRO A 68 -25.49 -10.19 -3.57
CA PRO A 68 -25.24 -11.44 -4.26
C PRO A 68 -26.07 -11.54 -5.53
N SER A 69 -25.59 -12.29 -6.52
CA SER A 69 -26.28 -12.46 -7.79
C SER A 69 -27.68 -13.07 -7.58
N GLY A 70 -28.71 -12.33 -8.01
CA GLY A 70 -30.12 -12.75 -7.91
C GLY A 70 -30.71 -12.71 -6.50
N GLN A 71 -29.98 -12.19 -5.49
CA GLN A 71 -30.45 -12.07 -4.11
C GLN A 71 -30.68 -10.60 -3.73
N PRO A 72 -31.55 -10.33 -2.72
CA PRO A 72 -31.71 -8.98 -2.20
C PRO A 72 -30.40 -8.47 -1.59
N LEU A 73 -30.20 -7.15 -1.68
CA LEU A 73 -29.13 -6.44 -1.00
C LEU A 73 -29.22 -6.65 0.52
N VAL A 74 -28.08 -6.94 1.14
CA VAL A 74 -27.92 -6.98 2.59
C VAL A 74 -26.93 -5.90 2.99
N ARG A 75 -27.33 -5.05 3.94
CA ARG A 75 -26.48 -3.98 4.48
C ARG A 75 -25.95 -4.38 5.85
N HIS A 76 -24.63 -4.34 6.01
CA HIS A 76 -23.93 -4.59 7.27
C HIS A 76 -23.30 -3.31 7.80
N LEU A 77 -23.44 -3.06 9.10
CA LEU A 77 -22.63 -2.07 9.80
C LEU A 77 -21.18 -2.57 9.84
N VAL A 78 -20.21 -1.71 9.53
CA VAL A 78 -18.78 -2.04 9.68
C VAL A 78 -18.41 -1.91 11.16
N PRO A 79 -18.07 -3.02 11.85
CA PRO A 79 -17.84 -2.95 13.29
C PRO A 79 -16.59 -2.15 13.64
N GLY A 80 -16.67 -1.36 14.71
CA GLY A 80 -15.64 -0.41 15.13
C GLY A 80 -15.88 1.02 14.65
N THR A 81 -16.99 1.28 13.94
CA THR A 81 -17.37 2.63 13.47
C THR A 81 -18.50 3.26 14.31
N GLU A 82 -19.01 2.55 15.31
CA GLU A 82 -20.09 3.00 16.19
C GLU A 82 -19.65 4.03 17.24
N GLY A 83 -18.33 4.23 17.34
CA GLY A 83 -17.65 5.15 18.24
C GLY A 83 -17.96 6.62 17.95
N ALA A 84 -17.36 7.55 18.69
CA ALA A 84 -17.62 8.99 18.53
C ALA A 84 -16.76 9.66 17.45
N GLU A 85 -15.87 8.89 16.85
CA GLU A 85 -14.98 9.28 15.79
C GLU A 85 -15.75 9.56 14.49
N SER A 86 -15.19 10.40 13.63
CA SER A 86 -15.69 10.64 12.29
C SER A 86 -14.95 9.75 11.30
N GLU A 87 -15.69 8.94 10.56
CA GLU A 87 -15.11 8.01 9.59
C GLU A 87 -15.03 8.64 8.20
N SER A 88 -13.90 8.47 7.52
CA SER A 88 -13.65 9.05 6.19
C SER A 88 -12.66 8.26 5.35
N SER A 89 -12.56 8.66 4.07
CA SER A 89 -11.55 8.19 3.11
C SER A 89 -11.48 6.68 2.92
N ALA A 90 -12.58 5.97 3.11
CA ALA A 90 -12.56 4.52 3.12
C ALA A 90 -12.24 3.90 1.74
N ALA A 91 -11.58 2.75 1.77
CA ALA A 91 -11.21 1.93 0.63
C ALA A 91 -11.65 0.47 0.84
N LEU A 92 -11.99 -0.20 -0.25
CA LEU A 92 -12.52 -1.56 -0.30
C LEU A 92 -11.66 -2.36 -1.27
N LEU A 93 -11.40 -3.63 -0.96
CA LEU A 93 -10.73 -4.56 -1.86
C LEU A 93 -11.26 -5.98 -1.66
N PHE A 94 -11.58 -6.69 -2.74
CA PHE A 94 -11.95 -8.10 -2.67
C PHE A 94 -10.74 -9.02 -2.90
N ASP A 95 -10.45 -9.88 -1.93
CA ASP A 95 -9.50 -10.97 -2.06
C ASP A 95 -10.18 -12.22 -2.64
N ARG A 96 -9.88 -12.50 -3.91
CA ARG A 96 -10.43 -13.66 -4.62
C ARG A 96 -10.04 -15.00 -4.02
N ALA A 97 -8.82 -15.13 -3.49
CA ALA A 97 -8.30 -16.42 -3.07
C ALA A 97 -8.73 -16.79 -1.63
N SER A 98 -9.03 -15.80 -0.77
CA SER A 98 -9.68 -16.05 0.53
C SER A 98 -11.19 -15.80 0.51
N SER A 99 -11.73 -15.31 -0.61
CA SER A 99 -13.12 -14.84 -0.71
C SER A 99 -13.51 -13.85 0.39
N SER A 100 -12.56 -12.97 0.75
CA SER A 100 -12.73 -11.99 1.82
C SER A 100 -12.75 -10.57 1.27
N VAL A 101 -13.42 -9.66 1.97
CA VAL A 101 -13.47 -8.24 1.63
C VAL A 101 -12.68 -7.47 2.68
N HIS A 102 -11.65 -6.74 2.26
CA HIS A 102 -10.86 -5.87 3.13
C HIS A 102 -11.37 -4.43 3.06
N ILE A 103 -11.56 -3.81 4.22
CA ILE A 103 -11.99 -2.41 4.37
C ILE A 103 -10.93 -1.67 5.17
N VAL A 104 -10.34 -0.64 4.57
CA VAL A 104 -9.46 0.30 5.27
C VAL A 104 -10.11 1.66 5.31
N TRP A 105 -10.06 2.33 6.46
CA TRP A 105 -10.63 3.67 6.58
C TRP A 105 -9.85 4.52 7.56
N ASN A 106 -10.04 5.84 7.46
CA ASN A 106 -9.53 6.79 8.42
C ASN A 106 -10.62 7.11 9.45
N SER A 107 -10.28 6.95 10.73
CA SER A 107 -11.10 7.35 11.87
C SER A 107 -10.47 8.57 12.54
N ARG A 108 -11.27 9.63 12.69
CA ARG A 108 -10.82 10.92 13.21
C ARG A 108 -11.52 11.26 14.52
N THR A 109 -10.73 11.42 15.59
CA THR A 109 -11.24 11.98 16.85
C THR A 109 -11.05 13.50 16.83
N VAL A 110 -12.14 14.28 16.92
CA VAL A 110 -12.12 15.77 16.87
C VAL A 110 -12.29 16.38 18.27
N ALA A 111 -11.69 15.76 19.29
CA ALA A 111 -11.68 16.32 20.64
C ALA A 111 -10.67 17.49 20.72
N ASN A 112 -9.97 17.66 21.86
CA ASN A 112 -9.01 18.75 22.05
C ASN A 112 -7.83 18.75 21.05
N LEU A 113 -7.57 17.63 20.39
CA LEU A 113 -6.59 17.47 19.31
C LEU A 113 -7.18 16.53 18.27
N THR A 114 -7.07 16.89 16.99
CA THR A 114 -7.43 16.00 15.88
C THR A 114 -6.41 14.88 15.81
N VAL A 115 -6.84 13.65 16.09
CA VAL A 115 -6.01 12.45 15.90
C VAL A 115 -6.65 11.59 14.82
N SER A 116 -5.85 11.23 13.82
CA SER A 116 -6.25 10.37 12.71
C SER A 116 -5.60 8.99 12.84
N ARG A 117 -6.41 7.95 12.63
CA ARG A 117 -6.00 6.54 12.65
C ARG A 117 -6.50 5.81 11.42
N LEU A 118 -5.68 4.97 10.83
CA LEU A 118 -6.11 3.98 9.84
C LEU A 118 -6.50 2.70 10.53
N HIS A 119 -7.71 2.25 10.26
CA HIS A 119 -8.22 0.97 10.72
C HIS A 119 -8.42 0.02 9.55
N LEU A 120 -8.29 -1.27 9.82
CA LEU A 120 -8.57 -2.36 8.90
C LEU A 120 -9.51 -3.37 9.57
N ARG A 121 -10.53 -3.79 8.80
CA ARG A 121 -11.29 -5.01 9.04
C ARG A 121 -11.49 -5.77 7.75
N SER A 122 -11.63 -7.07 7.89
CA SER A 122 -12.00 -7.93 6.79
C SER A 122 -13.31 -8.65 7.10
N LEU A 123 -14.14 -8.87 6.08
CA LEU A 123 -15.31 -9.72 6.15
C LEU A 123 -15.03 -11.00 5.37
N ALA A 124 -15.05 -12.14 6.06
CA ALA A 124 -14.88 -13.48 5.52
C ALA A 124 -16.13 -14.33 5.80
N SER A 125 -16.08 -15.62 5.44
CA SER A 125 -17.20 -16.56 5.61
C SER A 125 -17.61 -16.75 7.08
N GLU A 126 -16.62 -16.70 7.97
CA GLU A 126 -16.75 -16.80 9.42
C GLU A 126 -17.19 -15.49 10.10
N GLY A 127 -17.29 -14.40 9.34
CA GLY A 127 -17.68 -13.08 9.83
C GLY A 127 -16.55 -12.05 9.77
N TRP A 128 -16.67 -11.03 10.62
CA TRP A 128 -15.71 -9.93 10.67
C TRP A 128 -14.46 -10.31 11.46
N THR A 129 -13.28 -10.03 10.91
CA THR A 129 -12.00 -10.13 11.63
C THR A 129 -11.94 -9.10 12.76
N GLU A 130 -10.98 -9.26 13.67
CA GLU A 130 -10.65 -8.24 14.67
C GLU A 130 -10.31 -6.89 14.00
N LEU A 131 -10.53 -5.81 14.76
CA LEU A 131 -10.19 -4.45 14.33
C LEU A 131 -8.68 -4.23 14.48
N ILE A 132 -8.01 -3.91 13.38
CA ILE A 132 -6.56 -3.67 13.37
C ILE A 132 -6.32 -2.18 13.17
N GLU A 133 -5.51 -1.56 14.04
CA GLU A 133 -4.96 -0.22 13.81
C GLU A 133 -3.68 -0.34 12.99
N LEU A 134 -3.68 0.17 11.76
CA LEU A 134 -2.55 0.10 10.82
C LEU A 134 -1.59 1.29 10.99
N SER A 135 -2.12 2.45 11.33
CA SER A 135 -1.32 3.66 11.52
C SER A 135 -2.10 4.61 12.40
N GLY A 136 -1.55 5.04 13.52
CA GLY A 136 -2.24 5.94 14.44
C GLY A 136 -1.35 7.01 15.04
N GLY A 137 -1.98 7.89 15.82
CA GLY A 137 -1.28 8.92 16.58
C GLY A 137 -0.80 10.12 15.76
N SER A 138 -1.18 10.23 14.49
CA SER A 138 -0.86 11.40 13.68
C SER A 138 -1.86 12.53 13.90
N LEU A 139 -1.35 13.77 13.92
CA LEU A 139 -2.16 14.99 13.95
C LEU A 139 -2.59 15.45 12.55
N THR A 140 -2.18 14.73 11.50
CA THR A 140 -2.55 15.01 10.12
C THR A 140 -3.56 14.00 9.60
N ASP A 141 -4.52 14.53 8.87
CA ASP A 141 -5.60 13.75 8.29
C ASP A 141 -5.10 12.85 7.16
N LYS A 142 -5.62 11.63 7.11
CA LYS A 142 -5.27 10.64 6.10
C LYS A 142 -6.38 10.54 5.07
N SER A 143 -6.01 10.73 3.82
CA SER A 143 -6.96 10.84 2.71
C SER A 143 -6.53 10.06 1.48
N ALA A 144 -7.43 9.95 0.50
CA ALA A 144 -7.18 9.31 -0.79
C ALA A 144 -6.60 7.89 -0.70
N LEU A 145 -7.11 7.07 0.24
CA LEU A 145 -6.68 5.68 0.44
C LEU A 145 -6.80 4.88 -0.85
N ARG A 146 -5.76 4.09 -1.16
CA ARG A 146 -5.71 3.11 -2.25
C ARG A 146 -5.19 1.79 -1.73
N LEU A 147 -5.81 0.71 -2.19
CA LEU A 147 -5.49 -0.66 -1.79
C LEU A 147 -5.08 -1.46 -3.01
N ALA A 148 -4.13 -2.36 -2.82
CA ALA A 148 -3.83 -3.44 -3.75
C ALA A 148 -3.42 -4.67 -2.96
N LEU A 149 -3.66 -5.86 -3.52
CA LEU A 149 -3.32 -7.12 -2.86
C LEU A 149 -2.37 -7.91 -3.73
N THR A 150 -1.30 -8.40 -3.12
CA THR A 150 -0.46 -9.44 -3.70
C THR A 150 -0.49 -10.68 -2.82
N SER A 151 -0.12 -11.81 -3.40
CA SER A 151 -0.11 -13.09 -2.72
C SER A 151 1.00 -13.96 -3.26
N ASP A 152 1.67 -14.66 -2.36
CA ASP A 152 2.57 -15.75 -2.67
C ASP A 152 2.48 -16.82 -1.59
N ASP A 153 3.23 -17.89 -1.80
CA ASP A 153 3.41 -18.94 -0.83
C ASP A 153 4.91 -19.25 -0.72
N TYR A 154 5.36 -19.55 0.49
CA TYR A 154 6.75 -19.88 0.73
C TYR A 154 6.90 -21.14 1.58
N ALA A 155 8.02 -21.83 1.41
CA ALA A 155 8.38 -22.97 2.24
C ALA A 155 8.82 -22.43 3.61
N LYS A 156 8.39 -23.10 4.67
CA LYS A 156 8.82 -22.90 6.04
C LYS A 156 9.19 -24.24 6.65
N ARG A 157 10.42 -24.36 7.15
CA ARG A 157 10.92 -25.54 7.86
C ARG A 157 10.87 -25.32 9.37
N THR A 158 10.10 -26.16 10.05
CA THR A 158 10.01 -26.17 11.52
C THR A 158 10.28 -27.59 11.99
N ASP A 159 11.27 -27.79 12.86
CA ASP A 159 11.68 -29.11 13.39
C ASP A 159 11.94 -30.17 12.28
N GLY A 160 12.50 -29.73 11.15
CA GLY A 160 12.79 -30.59 10.00
C GLY A 160 11.57 -30.95 9.13
N VAL A 161 10.38 -30.46 9.46
CA VAL A 161 9.17 -30.59 8.64
C VAL A 161 8.99 -29.33 7.82
N GLU A 162 8.82 -29.52 6.51
CA GLU A 162 8.52 -28.44 5.58
C GLU A 162 7.01 -28.25 5.44
N THR A 163 6.57 -27.00 5.53
CA THR A 163 5.19 -26.57 5.37
C THR A 163 5.14 -25.39 4.40
N ARG A 164 4.10 -25.30 3.58
CA ARG A 164 3.88 -24.11 2.74
C ARG A 164 3.00 -23.13 3.53
N VAL A 165 3.49 -21.91 3.66
CA VAL A 165 2.80 -20.81 4.33
C VAL A 165 2.28 -19.86 3.25
N ALA A 166 0.98 -19.58 3.27
CA ALA A 166 0.38 -18.63 2.35
C ALA A 166 0.58 -17.21 2.89
N ARG A 167 1.21 -16.33 2.11
CA ARG A 167 1.39 -14.93 2.46
C ARG A 167 0.57 -14.02 1.55
N ARG A 168 -0.15 -13.11 2.18
CA ARG A 168 -0.88 -12.03 1.52
C ARG A 168 -0.30 -10.70 1.97
N VAL A 169 -0.10 -9.79 1.03
CA VAL A 169 0.32 -8.43 1.32
C VAL A 169 -0.72 -7.46 0.82
N LEU A 170 -1.42 -6.83 1.75
CA LEU A 170 -2.28 -5.69 1.47
C LEU A 170 -1.41 -4.44 1.43
N HIS A 171 -1.20 -3.92 0.23
CA HIS A 171 -0.47 -2.69 -0.02
C HIS A 171 -1.42 -1.51 0.14
N LEU A 172 -0.97 -0.52 0.90
CA LEU A 172 -1.74 0.66 1.24
C LEU A 172 -0.97 1.92 0.85
N VAL A 173 -1.64 2.84 0.15
CA VAL A 173 -1.13 4.19 -0.10
C VAL A 173 -2.17 5.23 0.29
N TRP A 174 -1.73 6.34 0.87
CA TRP A 174 -2.57 7.47 1.26
C TRP A 174 -1.81 8.79 1.19
N VAL A 175 -2.54 9.88 1.40
CA VAL A 175 -1.99 11.23 1.50
C VAL A 175 -2.23 11.79 2.90
N GLU A 176 -1.20 12.42 3.47
CA GLU A 176 -1.35 13.33 4.60
C GLU A 176 -0.98 14.74 4.17
N THR A 177 -1.74 15.74 4.62
CA THR A 177 -1.45 17.14 4.32
C THR A 177 -0.74 17.78 5.51
N VAL A 178 0.54 18.12 5.34
CA VAL A 178 1.37 18.81 6.33
C VAL A 178 1.60 20.23 5.84
N ALA A 179 1.15 21.24 6.61
CA ALA A 179 1.29 22.66 6.25
C ALA A 179 0.83 22.97 4.80
N ASP A 180 -0.36 22.48 4.42
CA ASP A 180 -0.97 22.61 3.09
C ASP A 180 -0.21 21.93 1.93
N VAL A 181 0.76 21.08 2.24
CA VAL A 181 1.50 20.27 1.28
C VAL A 181 1.08 18.81 1.43
N PRO A 182 0.53 18.18 0.38
CA PRO A 182 0.23 16.76 0.40
C PRO A 182 1.51 15.94 0.28
N HIS A 183 1.64 14.94 1.14
CA HIS A 183 2.71 13.95 1.18
C HIS A 183 2.10 12.57 1.02
N ALA A 184 2.66 11.76 0.12
CA ALA A 184 2.20 10.38 -0.09
C ALA A 184 2.94 9.42 0.85
N TYR A 185 2.21 8.48 1.42
CA TYR A 185 2.73 7.46 2.33
C TYR A 185 2.35 6.07 1.84
N TYR A 186 3.21 5.11 2.15
CA TYR A 186 3.03 3.70 1.82
C TYR A 186 3.17 2.82 3.06
N SER A 187 2.39 1.75 3.11
CA SER A 187 2.57 0.69 4.10
C SER A 187 2.18 -0.68 3.55
N PRO A 188 3.02 -1.72 3.71
CA PRO A 188 2.66 -3.10 3.47
C PRO A 188 2.07 -3.72 4.74
N VAL A 189 0.86 -4.29 4.64
CA VAL A 189 0.21 -5.03 5.72
C VAL A 189 0.26 -6.51 5.38
N VAL A 190 1.03 -7.28 6.14
CA VAL A 190 1.30 -8.68 5.84
C VAL A 190 0.42 -9.61 6.67
N PHE A 191 -0.20 -10.56 5.98
CA PHE A 191 -0.90 -11.68 6.56
C PHE A 191 -0.17 -12.97 6.19
N ALA A 192 0.12 -13.82 7.16
CA ALA A 192 0.64 -15.15 6.95
C ALA A 192 -0.38 -16.17 7.49
N ASP A 193 -0.78 -17.14 6.65
CA ASP A 193 -1.87 -18.08 6.90
C ASP A 193 -3.15 -17.40 7.43
N GLY A 194 -3.47 -16.25 6.82
CA GLY A 194 -4.64 -15.43 7.17
C GLY A 194 -4.52 -14.60 8.45
N ARG A 195 -3.37 -14.65 9.15
CA ARG A 195 -3.13 -13.92 10.39
C ARG A 195 -2.25 -12.70 10.14
N TYR A 196 -2.69 -11.55 10.62
CA TYR A 196 -1.88 -10.32 10.57
C TYR A 196 -0.62 -10.47 11.44
N LEU A 197 0.53 -10.04 10.92
CA LEU A 197 1.81 -10.13 11.64
C LEU A 197 1.94 -9.17 12.83
N GLY A 198 1.01 -8.24 13.03
CA GLY A 198 0.95 -7.37 14.20
C GLY A 198 1.64 -6.02 14.05
N TRP A 199 2.54 -5.86 13.07
CA TRP A 199 3.20 -4.59 12.78
C TRP A 199 3.36 -4.35 11.27
N ASN A 200 3.26 -3.09 10.86
CA ASN A 200 3.48 -2.63 9.50
C ASN A 200 4.28 -1.30 9.51
N PRO A 201 5.34 -1.19 8.71
CA PRO A 201 6.11 0.04 8.57
C PRO A 201 5.35 1.08 7.76
N VAL A 202 5.56 2.36 8.06
CA VAL A 202 5.05 3.49 7.28
C VAL A 202 6.22 4.21 6.64
N VAL A 203 6.21 4.31 5.31
CA VAL A 203 7.25 4.95 4.52
C VAL A 203 6.68 6.21 3.87
N ALA A 204 7.33 7.35 4.05
CA ALA A 204 7.03 8.55 3.26
C ALA A 204 7.60 8.34 1.85
N LEU A 205 6.75 8.37 0.83
CA LEU A 205 7.18 8.09 -0.54
C LEU A 205 8.04 9.20 -1.13
N ASP A 206 7.93 10.43 -0.61
CA ASP A 206 8.80 11.54 -1.00
C ASP A 206 10.28 11.24 -0.72
N ASP A 207 10.58 10.50 0.36
CA ASP A 207 11.97 10.16 0.74
C ASP A 207 12.64 9.19 -0.25
N LEU A 208 11.85 8.47 -1.06
CA LEU A 208 12.33 7.57 -2.13
C LEU A 208 12.56 8.28 -3.46
N ALA A 209 12.22 9.56 -3.51
CA ALA A 209 12.30 10.35 -4.71
C ALA A 209 12.91 11.71 -4.40
N THR A 210 14.10 11.69 -3.81
CA THR A 210 14.86 12.91 -3.51
C THR A 210 14.94 13.76 -4.78
N PRO A 211 14.53 15.04 -4.73
CA PRO A 211 14.62 15.92 -5.89
C PRO A 211 16.07 15.98 -6.35
N ASP A 212 16.31 15.82 -7.64
CA ASP A 212 17.61 16.19 -8.19
C ASP A 212 17.76 17.71 -7.98
N PRO A 213 18.78 18.18 -7.25
CA PRO A 213 18.95 19.60 -6.95
C PRO A 213 19.12 20.47 -8.20
N SER A 214 19.42 19.87 -9.36
CA SER A 214 19.49 20.56 -10.65
C SER A 214 18.12 20.77 -11.31
N LEU A 215 17.08 20.08 -10.86
CA LEU A 215 15.72 20.21 -11.40
C LEU A 215 14.96 21.32 -10.67
N ALA A 216 14.45 22.28 -11.44
CA ALA A 216 13.49 23.24 -10.93
C ALA A 216 12.18 22.52 -10.57
N PRO A 217 11.48 22.91 -9.49
CA PRO A 217 10.18 22.36 -9.20
C PRO A 217 9.21 22.69 -10.35
N ALA A 218 8.39 21.71 -10.75
CA ALA A 218 7.45 21.88 -11.84
C ALA A 218 6.46 23.03 -11.53
N PRO A 219 5.95 23.74 -12.55
CA PRO A 219 4.93 24.79 -12.36
C PRO A 219 3.64 24.25 -11.72
N GLN A 220 2.69 25.14 -11.41
CA GLN A 220 1.46 24.84 -10.65
C GLN A 220 0.78 23.53 -11.06
N VAL A 221 0.83 22.52 -10.18
CA VAL A 221 0.04 21.29 -10.28
C VAL A 221 -1.24 21.45 -9.46
N SER A 222 -2.38 21.00 -9.98
CA SER A 222 -3.66 21.09 -9.26
C SER A 222 -3.59 20.38 -7.91
N VAL A 223 -4.27 20.93 -6.89
CA VAL A 223 -4.32 20.32 -5.55
C VAL A 223 -4.91 18.91 -5.62
N ALA A 224 -5.93 18.72 -6.45
CA ALA A 224 -6.57 17.42 -6.65
C ALA A 224 -5.59 16.36 -7.16
N LEU A 225 -4.77 16.69 -8.17
CA LEU A 225 -3.78 15.76 -8.70
C LEU A 225 -2.69 15.45 -7.67
N ARG A 226 -2.26 16.46 -6.90
CA ARG A 226 -1.28 16.27 -5.81
C ARG A 226 -1.81 15.41 -4.67
N ALA A 227 -3.13 15.36 -4.48
CA ALA A 227 -3.79 14.59 -3.43
C ALA A 227 -4.33 13.23 -3.91
N ALA A 228 -3.96 12.76 -5.11
CA ALA A 228 -4.53 11.58 -5.73
C ALA A 228 -3.46 10.53 -6.09
N PRO A 229 -2.85 9.86 -5.10
CA PRO A 229 -1.94 8.77 -5.39
C PRO A 229 -2.70 7.59 -6.01
N THR A 230 -1.95 6.73 -6.69
CA THR A 230 -2.47 5.51 -7.30
C THR A 230 -1.67 4.33 -6.81
N LEU A 231 -2.31 3.17 -6.88
CA LEU A 231 -1.69 1.90 -6.57
C LEU A 231 -2.19 0.87 -7.58
N THR A 232 -1.28 0.13 -8.19
CA THR A 232 -1.61 -0.88 -9.20
C THR A 232 -0.78 -2.11 -8.91
N ALA A 233 -1.42 -3.27 -8.78
CA ALA A 233 -0.74 -4.54 -8.59
C ALA A 233 -0.83 -5.40 -9.86
N THR A 234 0.24 -6.14 -10.14
CA THR A 234 0.28 -7.16 -11.16
C THR A 234 -0.10 -8.50 -10.57
N PRO A 235 -0.60 -9.45 -11.38
CA PRO A 235 -0.79 -10.83 -10.94
C PRO A 235 0.51 -11.51 -10.46
N THR A 236 1.67 -11.01 -10.89
CA THR A 236 2.99 -11.54 -10.54
C THR A 236 3.55 -11.00 -9.22
N GLY A 237 2.77 -10.25 -8.45
CA GLY A 237 3.16 -9.75 -7.12
C GLY A 237 3.96 -8.45 -7.13
N LYS A 238 4.11 -7.79 -8.29
CA LYS A 238 4.72 -6.47 -8.39
C LYS A 238 3.65 -5.40 -8.17
N VAL A 239 3.98 -4.34 -7.43
CA VAL A 239 3.09 -3.21 -7.19
C VAL A 239 3.75 -1.93 -7.63
N SER A 240 3.02 -1.06 -8.33
CA SER A 240 3.47 0.28 -8.69
C SER A 240 2.59 1.29 -7.96
N ALA A 241 3.22 2.09 -7.09
CA ALA A 241 2.64 3.25 -6.45
C ALA A 241 3.01 4.50 -7.25
N SER A 242 2.06 5.41 -7.46
CA SER A 242 2.36 6.70 -8.08
C SER A 242 1.79 7.86 -7.30
N PHE A 243 2.49 8.99 -7.33
CA PHE A 243 2.14 10.18 -6.58
C PHE A 243 2.85 11.40 -7.16
N VAL A 244 2.35 12.61 -6.83
CA VAL A 244 3.06 13.84 -7.13
C VAL A 244 3.95 14.20 -5.95
N HIS A 245 5.25 14.26 -6.16
CA HIS A 245 6.21 14.55 -5.10
C HIS A 245 5.99 15.95 -4.52
N SER A 246 5.97 16.07 -3.19
CA SER A 246 5.59 17.30 -2.48
C SER A 246 6.42 18.55 -2.87
N LEU A 247 7.74 18.41 -2.93
CA LEU A 247 8.68 19.50 -3.25
C LEU A 247 8.85 19.73 -4.76
N SER A 248 9.29 18.71 -5.49
CA SER A 248 9.61 18.82 -6.92
C SER A 248 8.37 18.95 -7.82
N ARG A 249 7.18 18.54 -7.33
CA ARG A 249 5.91 18.51 -8.08
C ARG A 249 5.95 17.66 -9.35
N HIS A 250 6.92 16.78 -9.45
CA HIS A 250 6.97 15.79 -10.52
C HIS A 250 6.04 14.61 -10.18
N LEU A 251 5.48 13.98 -11.22
CA LEU A 251 4.86 12.68 -11.07
C LEU A 251 5.96 11.64 -10.88
N VAL A 252 5.85 10.83 -9.83
CA VAL A 252 6.81 9.79 -9.49
C VAL A 252 6.09 8.44 -9.49
N ALA A 253 6.75 7.42 -10.04
CA ALA A 253 6.35 6.03 -9.91
C ALA A 253 7.41 5.25 -9.12
N VAL A 254 6.95 4.52 -8.12
CA VAL A 254 7.75 3.64 -7.27
C VAL A 254 7.22 2.23 -7.42
N ASP A 255 8.12 1.32 -7.77
CA ASP A 255 7.84 -0.11 -7.72
C ASP A 255 8.08 -0.63 -6.31
N VAL A 256 7.19 -1.51 -5.86
CA VAL A 256 7.32 -2.27 -4.63
C VAL A 256 7.19 -3.74 -4.95
N GLN A 257 8.17 -4.52 -4.48
CA GLN A 257 8.23 -5.95 -4.67
C GLN A 257 8.42 -6.63 -3.31
N ALA A 258 7.51 -7.54 -2.97
CA ALA A 258 7.74 -8.45 -1.87
C ALA A 258 8.85 -9.44 -2.27
N LEU A 259 9.89 -9.55 -1.45
CA LEU A 259 10.92 -10.58 -1.64
C LEU A 259 10.39 -11.93 -1.13
N PRO A 260 10.80 -13.06 -1.73
CA PRO A 260 10.37 -14.40 -1.32
C PRO A 260 10.55 -14.62 0.19
N GLY A 261 9.59 -15.30 0.81
CA GLY A 261 9.64 -15.58 2.26
C GLY A 261 10.84 -16.47 2.63
N GLU A 262 11.22 -17.38 1.73
CA GLU A 262 12.38 -18.26 1.87
C GLU A 262 13.69 -17.48 2.08
N LEU A 263 13.77 -16.23 1.58
CA LEU A 263 14.96 -15.40 1.79
C LEU A 263 15.11 -14.98 3.25
N GLY A 264 14.01 -14.63 3.90
CA GLY A 264 14.01 -14.26 5.31
C GLY A 264 14.29 -15.46 6.20
N GLU A 265 13.70 -16.61 5.89
CA GLU A 265 13.98 -17.86 6.60
C GLU A 265 15.44 -18.28 6.45
N LEU A 266 15.99 -18.24 5.22
CA LEU A 266 17.40 -18.55 4.97
C LEU A 266 18.31 -17.63 5.77
N ALA A 267 18.05 -16.32 5.75
CA ALA A 267 18.88 -15.34 6.44
C ALA A 267 18.87 -15.56 7.96
N GLU A 268 17.71 -15.81 8.56
CA GLU A 268 17.60 -16.09 10.01
C GLU A 268 18.20 -17.44 10.39
N SER A 269 17.96 -18.48 9.60
CA SER A 269 18.51 -19.82 9.85
C SER A 269 20.04 -19.81 9.73
N ALA A 270 20.57 -19.15 8.70
CA ALA A 270 22.01 -18.96 8.53
C ALA A 270 22.61 -18.15 9.68
N ARG A 271 21.94 -17.08 10.12
CA ARG A 271 22.37 -16.30 11.30
C ARG A 271 22.50 -17.17 12.54
N GLY A 272 21.44 -17.91 12.89
CA GLY A 272 21.43 -18.78 14.06
C GLY A 272 22.55 -19.81 14.01
N HIS A 273 22.75 -20.44 12.86
CA HIS A 273 23.81 -21.43 12.68
C HIS A 273 25.21 -20.84 12.75
N ILE A 274 25.46 -19.66 12.17
CA ILE A 274 26.76 -18.99 12.23
C ILE A 274 27.12 -18.64 13.67
N VAL A 275 26.14 -18.15 14.46
CA VAL A 275 26.33 -17.85 15.89
C VAL A 275 26.69 -19.13 16.66
N GLU A 276 25.98 -20.23 16.40
CA GLU A 276 26.25 -21.53 17.03
C GLU A 276 27.63 -22.08 16.66
N LEU A 277 27.99 -22.10 15.36
CA LEU A 277 29.30 -22.54 14.89
C LEU A 277 30.43 -21.70 15.51
N ALA A 278 30.28 -20.38 15.55
CA ALA A 278 31.28 -19.49 16.15
C ALA A 278 31.46 -19.76 17.65
N ALA A 279 30.40 -20.12 18.36
CA ALA A 279 30.48 -20.49 19.78
C ALA A 279 31.23 -21.81 20.00
N VAL A 280 31.15 -22.75 19.05
CA VAL A 280 31.82 -24.06 19.11
C VAL A 280 33.30 -23.97 18.68
N LEU A 281 33.58 -23.31 17.55
CA LEU A 281 34.91 -23.25 16.96
C LEU A 281 35.80 -22.15 17.57
N GLY A 282 35.17 -21.12 18.14
CA GLY A 282 35.85 -19.88 18.54
C GLY A 282 36.04 -18.91 17.37
N ASN A 283 36.30 -17.63 17.69
CA ASN A 283 36.37 -16.56 16.68
C ASN A 283 37.69 -16.52 15.88
N GLU A 284 38.69 -17.31 16.26
CA GLU A 284 40.02 -17.30 15.62
C GLU A 284 40.06 -18.14 14.32
N ASP A 285 39.22 -19.18 14.20
CA ASP A 285 39.20 -20.04 13.01
C ASP A 285 38.11 -19.62 12.00
N ARG A 286 38.28 -18.41 11.45
CA ARG A 286 37.34 -17.82 10.48
C ARG A 286 37.24 -18.62 9.18
N THR A 287 38.31 -19.32 8.79
CA THR A 287 38.33 -20.07 7.53
C THR A 287 37.51 -21.35 7.64
N GLU A 288 37.63 -22.08 8.76
CA GLU A 288 36.81 -23.26 9.01
C GLU A 288 35.34 -22.87 9.18
N LEU A 289 35.07 -21.83 9.98
CA LEU A 289 33.71 -21.28 10.15
C LEU A 289 33.07 -20.92 8.80
N ALA A 290 33.78 -20.17 7.95
CA ALA A 290 33.27 -19.76 6.64
C ALA A 290 32.97 -20.97 5.73
N THR A 291 33.81 -22.00 5.76
CA THR A 291 33.63 -23.22 4.96
C THR A 291 32.38 -23.99 5.38
N LEU A 292 32.17 -24.16 6.68
CA LEU A 292 31.00 -24.86 7.23
C LEU A 292 29.72 -24.04 7.02
N ALA A 293 29.75 -22.74 7.31
CA ALA A 293 28.62 -21.84 7.11
C ALA A 293 28.18 -21.81 5.63
N ARG A 294 29.14 -21.71 4.70
CA ARG A 294 28.86 -21.80 3.26
C ARG A 294 28.13 -23.08 2.89
N GLY A 295 28.62 -24.23 3.35
CA GLY A 295 28.01 -25.54 3.07
C GLY A 295 26.56 -25.60 3.55
N HIS A 296 26.31 -25.14 4.78
CA HIS A 296 24.97 -25.16 5.35
C HIS A 296 24.03 -24.13 4.71
N ILE A 297 24.51 -22.94 4.32
CA ILE A 297 23.70 -21.96 3.58
C ILE A 297 23.20 -22.56 2.27
N VAL A 298 24.05 -23.29 1.53
CA VAL A 298 23.65 -23.95 0.28
C VAL A 298 22.61 -25.05 0.53
N GLU A 299 22.72 -25.79 1.64
CA GLU A 299 21.74 -26.80 2.05
C GLU A 299 20.39 -26.17 2.45
N LEU A 300 20.42 -25.09 3.22
CA LEU A 300 19.23 -24.34 3.63
C LEU A 300 18.53 -23.69 2.44
N ALA A 301 19.28 -23.21 1.46
CA ALA A 301 18.77 -22.53 0.26
C ALA A 301 18.21 -23.50 -0.81
N GLY A 302 17.75 -24.70 -0.43
CA GLY A 302 17.28 -25.74 -1.34
C GLY A 302 16.09 -25.33 -2.23
N ASP A 303 15.30 -24.35 -1.80
CA ASP A 303 14.16 -23.80 -2.56
C ASP A 303 14.58 -22.78 -3.63
N PHE A 304 15.83 -22.31 -3.58
CA PHE A 304 16.38 -21.42 -4.58
C PHE A 304 16.97 -22.21 -5.75
N HIS A 305 17.08 -21.55 -6.91
CA HIS A 305 17.84 -22.12 -8.02
C HIS A 305 19.28 -22.43 -7.56
N PRO A 306 19.86 -23.61 -7.88
CA PRO A 306 21.16 -24.02 -7.34
C PRO A 306 22.30 -23.02 -7.56
N ALA A 307 22.29 -22.30 -8.69
CA ALA A 307 23.28 -21.25 -8.95
C ALA A 307 23.13 -20.04 -8.00
N ALA A 308 21.91 -19.67 -7.63
CA ALA A 308 21.65 -18.60 -6.66
C ALA A 308 22.06 -19.04 -5.25
N ALA A 309 21.70 -20.26 -4.84
CA ALA A 309 22.11 -20.85 -3.56
C ALA A 309 23.65 -20.89 -3.43
N ALA A 310 24.35 -21.39 -4.46
CA ALA A 310 25.82 -21.41 -4.49
C ALA A 310 26.41 -20.00 -4.43
N TYR A 311 25.89 -19.04 -5.20
CA TYR A 311 26.35 -17.66 -5.18
C TYR A 311 26.19 -17.01 -3.79
N ILE A 312 25.02 -17.17 -3.16
CA ILE A 312 24.76 -16.65 -1.81
C ILE A 312 25.71 -17.30 -0.79
N GLY A 313 25.87 -18.63 -0.85
CA GLY A 313 26.77 -19.37 0.03
C GLY A 313 28.24 -18.94 -0.14
N ASP A 314 28.72 -18.84 -1.38
CA ASP A 314 30.10 -18.45 -1.70
C ASP A 314 30.42 -17.04 -1.19
N ARG A 315 29.56 -16.06 -1.53
CA ARG A 315 29.76 -14.65 -1.16
C ARG A 315 29.64 -14.42 0.34
N THR A 316 28.73 -15.11 1.01
CA THR A 316 28.62 -15.07 2.47
C THR A 316 29.83 -15.74 3.12
N GLY A 317 30.33 -16.85 2.58
CA GLY A 317 31.58 -17.47 3.04
C GLY A 317 32.78 -16.53 2.92
N GLU A 318 32.90 -15.80 1.81
CA GLU A 318 33.95 -14.78 1.62
C GLU A 318 33.85 -13.63 2.63
N LEU A 319 32.64 -13.16 2.92
CA LEU A 319 32.41 -12.16 3.98
C LEU A 319 32.88 -12.68 5.35
N LEU A 320 32.51 -13.91 5.70
CA LEU A 320 32.86 -14.53 6.98
C LEU A 320 34.37 -14.76 7.12
N ALA A 321 35.03 -15.21 6.04
CA ALA A 321 36.47 -15.45 6.02
C ALA A 321 37.30 -14.16 6.10
N SER A 322 36.75 -13.04 5.60
CA SER A 322 37.41 -11.73 5.61
C SER A 322 37.09 -10.87 6.84
N ALA A 323 36.11 -11.28 7.66
CA ALA A 323 35.74 -10.58 8.88
C ALA A 323 36.85 -10.64 9.94
N GLU A 324 37.06 -9.55 10.67
CA GLU A 324 38.05 -9.49 11.74
C GLU A 324 37.74 -10.51 12.85
N ALA A 325 38.78 -11.16 13.39
CA ALA A 325 38.65 -12.15 14.46
C ALA A 325 38.11 -11.54 15.77
N SER A 326 38.23 -10.22 15.96
CA SER A 326 37.69 -9.48 17.10
C SER A 326 36.17 -9.27 17.05
N ILE A 327 35.52 -9.53 15.91
CA ILE A 327 34.07 -9.37 15.77
C ILE A 327 33.36 -10.47 16.56
N ASP A 328 32.43 -10.07 17.42
CA ASP A 328 31.58 -10.99 18.18
C ASP A 328 30.72 -11.87 17.27
N SER A 329 30.44 -13.11 17.69
CA SER A 329 29.67 -14.06 16.89
C SER A 329 28.27 -13.58 16.56
N THR A 330 27.63 -12.83 17.47
CA THR A 330 26.30 -12.24 17.25
C THR A 330 26.35 -11.21 16.13
N VAL A 331 27.34 -10.33 16.17
CA VAL A 331 27.54 -9.29 15.15
C VAL A 331 27.86 -9.93 13.80
N LEU A 332 28.70 -10.97 13.79
CA LEU A 332 29.03 -11.72 12.58
C LEU A 332 27.80 -12.38 11.96
N GLY A 333 26.94 -12.98 12.79
CA GLY A 333 25.67 -13.55 12.36
C GLY A 333 24.75 -12.50 11.73
N GLU A 334 24.60 -11.32 12.37
CA GLU A 334 23.80 -10.21 11.80
C GLU A 334 24.39 -9.68 10.49
N MET A 335 25.72 -9.58 10.38
CA MET A 335 26.38 -9.21 9.13
C MET A 335 26.08 -10.20 8.02
N ALA A 336 26.15 -11.50 8.30
CA ALA A 336 25.82 -12.55 7.34
C ALA A 336 24.33 -12.51 6.96
N ARG A 337 23.43 -12.30 7.93
CA ARG A 337 21.98 -12.14 7.70
C ARG A 337 21.70 -11.01 6.71
N GLY A 338 22.21 -9.82 7.00
CA GLY A 338 22.05 -8.65 6.13
C GLY A 338 22.66 -8.88 4.75
N HIS A 339 23.82 -9.53 4.67
CA HIS A 339 24.48 -9.83 3.40
C HIS A 339 23.69 -10.82 2.54
N ILE A 340 23.14 -11.88 3.12
CA ILE A 340 22.28 -12.85 2.41
C ILE A 340 21.06 -12.14 1.82
N VAL A 341 20.38 -11.31 2.60
CA VAL A 341 19.20 -10.56 2.14
C VAL A 341 19.57 -9.63 0.99
N GLU A 342 20.70 -8.92 1.09
CA GLU A 342 21.19 -8.02 0.05
C GLU A 342 21.52 -8.77 -1.25
N LEU A 343 22.21 -9.92 -1.17
CA LEU A 343 22.50 -10.74 -2.35
C LEU A 343 21.22 -11.31 -2.97
N GLY A 344 20.27 -11.76 -2.15
CA GLY A 344 18.97 -12.23 -2.61
C GLY A 344 18.20 -11.13 -3.34
N ARG A 345 18.20 -9.92 -2.80
CA ARG A 345 17.64 -8.73 -3.43
C ARG A 345 18.31 -8.43 -4.78
N GLU A 346 19.64 -8.44 -4.87
CA GLU A 346 20.38 -8.21 -6.12
C GLU A 346 20.02 -9.23 -7.22
N ILE A 347 19.87 -10.50 -6.85
CA ILE A 347 19.47 -11.56 -7.79
C ILE A 347 18.07 -11.29 -8.35
N LEU A 348 17.14 -10.87 -7.49
CA LEU A 348 15.71 -10.73 -7.81
C LEU A 348 15.36 -9.39 -8.49
N ALA A 349 16.08 -8.31 -8.19
CA ALA A 349 15.66 -6.96 -8.55
C ALA A 349 15.76 -6.62 -10.04
N SER A 350 16.56 -7.34 -10.84
CA SER A 350 16.65 -7.31 -12.33
C SER A 350 17.80 -8.18 -12.86
N GLY A 351 18.33 -9.11 -12.05
CA GLY A 351 19.63 -9.74 -12.28
C GLY A 351 20.81 -8.80 -12.01
N LEU A 352 21.99 -9.39 -11.79
CA LEU A 352 23.25 -8.72 -11.40
C LEU A 352 23.72 -7.56 -12.32
N ALA A 353 23.07 -7.37 -13.47
CA ALA A 353 23.49 -6.43 -14.52
C ALA A 353 22.86 -5.03 -14.43
N ASN A 354 21.77 -4.83 -13.68
CA ASN A 354 20.99 -3.58 -13.69
C ASN A 354 21.17 -2.75 -12.40
N ARG A 355 22.40 -2.30 -12.14
CA ARG A 355 22.74 -1.40 -11.02
C ARG A 355 22.36 0.08 -11.22
N CYS A 356 21.57 0.41 -12.25
CA CYS A 356 21.27 1.80 -12.61
C CYS A 356 20.06 2.41 -11.88
N ALA A 357 19.53 1.75 -10.85
CA ALA A 357 18.49 2.33 -10.01
C ALA A 357 19.12 3.25 -8.97
N GLU A 358 18.94 4.55 -9.12
CA GLU A 358 19.66 5.56 -8.31
C GLU A 358 19.21 5.61 -6.84
N GLU A 359 18.00 5.14 -6.50
CA GLU A 359 17.49 5.10 -5.12
C GLU A 359 16.60 3.85 -4.93
N GLU A 360 17.09 2.90 -4.13
CA GLU A 360 16.35 1.71 -3.70
C GLU A 360 16.37 1.61 -2.18
N LEU A 361 15.21 1.32 -1.59
CA LEU A 361 15.03 1.10 -0.17
C LEU A 361 14.64 -0.36 0.07
N LEU A 362 15.40 -1.03 0.94
CA LEU A 362 15.01 -2.31 1.51
C LEU A 362 14.22 -2.05 2.79
N LEU A 363 12.99 -2.52 2.81
CA LEU A 363 12.11 -2.43 3.95
C LEU A 363 11.98 -3.79 4.63
N GLU A 364 12.24 -3.83 5.94
CA GLU A 364 12.16 -5.03 6.78
C GLU A 364 10.94 -4.94 7.71
N ILE A 365 10.15 -6.00 7.74
CA ILE A 365 9.15 -6.27 8.77
C ILE A 365 9.74 -7.35 9.68
N PRO A 366 10.20 -6.98 10.90
CA PRO A 366 10.80 -7.95 11.79
C PRO A 366 9.75 -8.97 12.27
N ALA A 367 10.20 -10.18 12.57
CA ALA A 367 9.39 -11.11 13.32
C ALA A 367 9.06 -10.50 14.69
N LEU A 368 7.77 -10.47 15.07
CA LEU A 368 7.39 -10.04 16.42
C LEU A 368 7.57 -11.20 17.39
N ASP A 369 8.35 -10.97 18.46
CA ASP A 369 8.53 -11.94 19.53
C ASP A 369 7.18 -12.28 20.21
N ALA A 370 6.88 -13.56 20.34
CA ALA A 370 5.68 -14.09 21.00
C ALA A 370 5.63 -13.87 22.53
N THR A 371 6.36 -12.89 23.08
CA THR A 371 6.33 -12.58 24.52
C THR A 371 5.13 -11.70 24.91
N GLY A 372 4.39 -11.17 23.94
CA GLY A 372 3.15 -10.41 24.14
C GLY A 372 1.88 -11.26 24.08
N GLY A 373 1.68 -12.18 25.03
CA GLY A 373 0.37 -12.77 25.39
C GLY A 373 -0.41 -13.58 24.34
N GLY A 374 -0.01 -13.59 23.07
CA GLY A 374 -0.52 -14.50 22.04
C GLY A 374 0.14 -15.87 22.18
N ALA A 375 -0.60 -16.94 21.90
CA ALA A 375 -0.01 -18.29 21.80
C ALA A 375 1.23 -18.25 20.89
N PRO A 376 2.31 -19.00 21.21
CA PRO A 376 3.54 -19.00 20.42
C PRO A 376 3.20 -19.36 18.98
N GLY A 377 3.28 -18.37 18.08
CA GLY A 377 2.66 -18.42 16.76
C GLY A 377 3.67 -18.21 15.66
N ASP A 378 4.27 -19.31 15.22
CA ASP A 378 4.53 -19.69 13.82
C ASP A 378 5.29 -18.77 12.84
N HIS A 379 5.69 -17.55 13.16
CA HIS A 379 6.50 -16.71 12.24
C HIS A 379 7.74 -16.17 12.94
N VAL A 380 8.90 -16.77 12.65
CA VAL A 380 10.18 -16.53 13.36
C VAL A 380 11.17 -15.74 12.50
N PHE A 381 10.77 -15.25 11.33
CA PHE A 381 11.66 -14.54 10.43
C PHE A 381 11.06 -13.28 9.82
N SER A 382 11.94 -12.37 9.42
CA SER A 382 11.58 -11.09 8.85
C SER A 382 11.07 -11.20 7.41
N HIS A 383 10.13 -10.32 7.05
CA HIS A 383 9.68 -10.17 5.66
C HIS A 383 10.28 -8.93 5.03
N PHE A 384 10.72 -9.05 3.78
CA PHE A 384 11.45 -8.00 3.09
C PHE A 384 10.70 -7.49 1.86
N PHE A 385 10.81 -6.19 1.63
CA PHE A 385 10.27 -5.51 0.46
C PHE A 385 11.33 -4.63 -0.17
N ALA A 386 11.52 -4.76 -1.48
CA ALA A 386 12.33 -3.84 -2.25
C ALA A 386 11.43 -2.73 -2.82
N MET A 387 11.77 -1.48 -2.52
CA MET A 387 11.08 -0.29 -3.04
C MET A 387 12.05 0.51 -3.91
N ARG A 388 11.65 0.84 -5.14
CA ARG A 388 12.52 1.50 -6.11
C ARG A 388 11.78 2.56 -6.90
N ARG A 389 12.35 3.76 -7.00
CA ARG A 389 11.90 4.77 -7.97
C ARG A 389 12.20 4.27 -9.38
N VAL A 390 11.17 4.08 -10.19
CA VAL A 390 11.33 3.62 -11.59
C VAL A 390 11.15 4.70 -12.62
N ALA A 391 10.38 5.74 -12.31
CA ALA A 391 10.22 6.87 -13.20
C ALA A 391 9.90 8.15 -12.45
N ARG A 392 10.24 9.26 -13.11
CA ARG A 392 9.91 10.62 -12.70
C ARG A 392 9.62 11.44 -13.94
N TRP A 393 8.51 12.17 -13.94
CA TRP A 393 8.08 12.99 -15.06
C TRP A 393 7.71 14.40 -14.60
N GLU A 394 8.17 15.41 -15.33
CA GLU A 394 7.67 16.77 -15.16
C GLU A 394 6.22 16.81 -15.65
N ILE A 395 5.29 17.25 -14.80
CA ILE A 395 3.88 17.34 -15.19
C ILE A 395 3.71 18.57 -16.09
N PRO A 396 3.03 18.47 -17.25
CA PRO A 396 2.84 19.60 -18.14
C PRO A 396 2.16 20.78 -17.43
N SER A 397 2.74 21.97 -17.52
CA SER A 397 2.28 23.16 -16.80
C SER A 397 0.92 23.69 -17.25
N ASP A 398 0.48 23.29 -18.44
CA ASP A 398 -0.82 23.63 -19.03
C ASP A 398 -1.95 22.68 -18.60
N LEU A 399 -1.64 21.66 -17.78
CA LEU A 399 -2.62 20.75 -17.23
C LEU A 399 -3.42 21.40 -16.09
N VAL A 400 -4.56 22.00 -16.44
CA VAL A 400 -5.53 22.54 -15.47
C VAL A 400 -6.75 21.64 -15.41
N ALA A 401 -6.68 20.61 -14.56
CA ALA A 401 -7.74 19.59 -14.44
C ALA A 401 -8.05 19.27 -12.96
N PRO A 402 -9.22 19.70 -12.44
CA PRO A 402 -9.59 19.51 -11.04
C PRO A 402 -10.03 18.07 -10.71
N ASP A 403 -10.38 17.26 -11.71
CA ASP A 403 -10.83 15.88 -11.58
C ASP A 403 -9.84 14.87 -12.20
N ALA A 404 -8.61 15.33 -12.46
CA ALA A 404 -7.59 14.50 -13.09
C ALA A 404 -7.29 13.25 -12.28
N ARG A 405 -7.13 12.13 -12.99
CA ARG A 405 -6.70 10.85 -12.47
C ARG A 405 -5.38 10.47 -13.10
N ILE A 406 -4.49 9.95 -12.27
CA ILE A 406 -3.27 9.31 -12.70
C ILE A 406 -3.58 7.83 -12.93
N LEU A 407 -3.02 7.27 -14.00
CA LEU A 407 -3.03 5.86 -14.30
C LEU A 407 -1.59 5.50 -14.66
N VAL A 408 -0.98 4.57 -13.95
CA VAL A 408 0.42 4.16 -14.19
C VAL A 408 0.43 2.73 -14.68
N SER A 409 1.33 2.43 -15.61
CA SER A 409 1.49 1.09 -16.12
C SER A 409 1.96 0.12 -15.01
N PRO A 410 1.67 -1.18 -15.13
CA PRO A 410 2.08 -2.21 -14.17
C PRO A 410 3.58 -2.28 -13.85
N ASP A 411 4.41 -1.75 -14.76
CA ASP A 411 5.86 -1.69 -14.63
C ASP A 411 6.38 -0.33 -14.15
N GLY A 412 5.49 0.65 -13.97
CA GLY A 412 5.81 1.98 -13.47
C GLY A 412 6.55 2.90 -14.44
N ILE A 413 6.82 2.46 -15.67
CA ILE A 413 7.63 3.23 -16.64
C ILE A 413 6.79 4.06 -17.63
N ARG A 414 5.46 4.02 -17.52
CA ARG A 414 4.54 4.83 -18.32
C ARG A 414 3.43 5.37 -17.43
N ALA A 415 2.91 6.54 -17.77
CA ALA A 415 1.77 7.12 -17.08
C ALA A 415 0.80 7.79 -18.05
N THR A 416 -0.47 7.77 -17.68
CA THR A 416 -1.54 8.49 -18.34
C THR A 416 -2.21 9.40 -17.31
N ILE A 417 -2.34 10.68 -17.64
CA ILE A 417 -3.21 11.60 -16.88
C ILE A 417 -4.46 11.82 -17.69
N ALA A 418 -5.62 11.55 -17.10
CA ALA A 418 -6.92 11.69 -17.75
C ALA A 418 -7.88 12.54 -16.90
N TRP A 419 -8.72 13.35 -17.54
CA TRP A 419 -9.64 14.29 -16.88
C TRP A 419 -10.87 14.57 -17.74
N THR A 420 -11.98 14.95 -17.12
CA THR A 420 -13.19 15.30 -17.86
C THR A 420 -13.27 16.80 -18.16
N GLY A 421 -13.91 17.15 -19.27
CA GLY A 421 -14.23 18.54 -19.61
C GLY A 421 -15.23 18.60 -20.77
N GLU A 422 -16.15 19.55 -20.75
CA GLU A 422 -17.12 19.83 -21.84
C GLU A 422 -17.67 18.57 -22.57
N GLY A 423 -18.10 17.55 -21.83
CA GLY A 423 -18.67 16.33 -22.43
C GLY A 423 -17.64 15.38 -23.08
N HIS A 424 -16.36 15.54 -22.78
CA HIS A 424 -15.26 14.72 -23.27
C HIS A 424 -14.43 14.17 -22.09
N LEU A 425 -13.73 13.07 -22.34
CA LEU A 425 -12.60 12.62 -21.55
C LEU A 425 -11.31 12.98 -22.28
N PHE A 426 -10.52 13.86 -21.70
CA PHE A 426 -9.19 14.22 -22.20
C PHE A 426 -8.12 13.37 -21.52
N TYR A 427 -7.03 13.10 -22.22
CA TYR A 427 -5.87 12.44 -21.63
C TYR A 427 -4.56 12.79 -22.33
N ARG A 428 -3.46 12.62 -21.60
CA ARG A 428 -2.08 12.64 -22.10
C ARG A 428 -1.34 11.43 -21.55
N GLU A 429 -0.38 10.94 -22.32
CA GLU A 429 0.45 9.79 -21.99
C GLU A 429 1.91 10.23 -21.93
N VAL A 430 2.69 9.60 -21.07
CA VAL A 430 4.14 9.75 -21.03
C VAL A 430 4.78 8.36 -20.96
N GLU A 431 5.85 8.21 -21.71
CA GLU A 431 6.63 6.98 -21.81
C GLU A 431 7.95 7.12 -21.02
N ALA A 432 8.83 6.13 -21.15
CA ALA A 432 10.12 6.12 -20.45
C ALA A 432 11.08 7.25 -20.90
N ASP A 433 10.85 7.85 -22.08
CA ASP A 433 11.63 9.00 -22.60
C ASP A 433 11.25 10.33 -21.91
N GLY A 434 10.14 10.35 -21.19
CA GLY A 434 9.62 11.50 -20.47
C GLY A 434 8.93 12.55 -21.33
N GLU A 435 8.71 12.31 -22.63
CA GLU A 435 7.96 13.23 -23.48
C GLU A 435 6.45 12.97 -23.37
N TRP A 436 5.70 13.99 -22.94
CA TRP A 436 4.25 13.89 -22.88
C TRP A 436 3.64 14.00 -24.28
N SER A 437 2.68 13.11 -24.57
CA SER A 437 1.89 13.15 -25.78
C SER A 437 1.07 14.46 -25.88
N PRO A 438 0.68 14.87 -27.10
CA PRO A 438 -0.39 15.84 -27.28
C PRO A 438 -1.67 15.43 -26.54
N VAL A 439 -2.53 16.41 -26.23
CA VAL A 439 -3.87 16.12 -25.68
C VAL A 439 -4.64 15.26 -26.67
N ARG A 440 -5.23 14.18 -26.17
CA ARG A 440 -6.20 13.35 -26.87
C ARG A 440 -7.53 13.43 -26.15
N ASP A 441 -8.62 13.18 -26.87
CA ASP A 441 -9.96 13.26 -26.32
C ASP A 441 -10.86 12.11 -26.80
N LEU A 442 -11.89 11.83 -26.00
CA LEU A 442 -12.99 10.92 -26.30
C LEU A 442 -14.32 11.64 -26.02
N ASP A 443 -15.15 11.78 -27.04
CA ASP A 443 -16.46 12.45 -26.96
C ASP A 443 -17.53 11.55 -26.33
N PHE A 444 -18.14 11.99 -25.22
CA PHE A 444 -19.19 11.24 -24.53
C PHE A 444 -20.49 11.12 -25.32
N SER A 445 -20.65 11.87 -26.42
CA SER A 445 -21.76 11.67 -27.36
C SER A 445 -21.61 10.36 -28.16
N GLN A 446 -20.38 9.84 -28.26
CA GLN A 446 -20.04 8.65 -29.04
C GLN A 446 -19.81 7.41 -28.16
N ILE A 447 -19.36 7.61 -26.92
CA ILE A 447 -19.04 6.55 -25.97
C ILE A 447 -19.57 6.91 -24.58
N ALA A 448 -20.11 5.95 -23.84
CA ALA A 448 -20.53 6.22 -22.46
C ALA A 448 -19.30 6.61 -21.62
N ALA A 449 -19.46 7.57 -20.71
CA ALA A 449 -18.34 8.07 -19.91
C ALA A 449 -17.60 6.96 -19.15
N ALA A 450 -18.33 5.96 -18.64
CA ALA A 450 -17.73 4.80 -17.98
C ALA A 450 -16.83 3.99 -18.93
N ASP A 451 -17.30 3.72 -20.15
CA ASP A 451 -16.56 2.96 -21.16
C ASP A 451 -15.33 3.73 -21.65
N ALA A 452 -15.42 5.07 -21.73
CA ALA A 452 -14.29 5.92 -22.08
C ALA A 452 -13.19 5.86 -21.02
N TRP A 453 -13.56 5.95 -19.74
CA TRP A 453 -12.63 5.80 -18.62
C TRP A 453 -11.99 4.41 -18.60
N GLU A 454 -12.78 3.36 -18.82
CA GLU A 454 -12.26 1.99 -18.91
C GLU A 454 -11.29 1.82 -20.08
N ALA A 455 -11.61 2.37 -21.25
CA ALA A 455 -10.75 2.30 -22.42
C ALA A 455 -9.38 2.97 -22.17
N VAL A 456 -9.37 4.15 -21.54
CA VAL A 456 -8.12 4.83 -21.16
C VAL A 456 -7.36 4.04 -20.09
N ALA A 457 -8.06 3.46 -19.11
CA ALA A 457 -7.44 2.62 -18.08
C ALA A 457 -6.78 1.35 -18.64
N ARG A 458 -7.44 0.65 -19.56
CA ARG A 458 -6.87 -0.53 -20.26
C ARG A 458 -5.65 -0.15 -21.09
N ARG A 459 -5.74 0.97 -21.80
CA ARG A 459 -4.61 1.50 -22.58
C ARG A 459 -3.41 1.81 -21.70
N ALA A 460 -3.63 2.47 -20.55
CA ALA A 460 -2.57 2.77 -19.58
C ALA A 460 -1.94 1.51 -18.98
N SER A 461 -2.72 0.43 -18.83
CA SER A 461 -2.20 -0.86 -18.36
C SER A 461 -1.50 -1.70 -19.43
N GLY A 462 -1.52 -1.27 -20.69
CA GLY A 462 -0.93 -1.97 -21.83
C GLY A 462 -1.76 -3.13 -22.37
N LEU A 463 -3.08 -3.12 -22.11
CA LEU A 463 -4.04 -4.12 -22.57
C LEU A 463 -4.87 -3.67 -23.78
#